data_AF-A0A3D1J8F4-F1
#
_entry.id   AF-A0A3D1J8F4-F1
#
_cell.length_a   1.000
_cell.length_b   1.000
_cell.length_c   1.000
_cell.angle_alpha   90.00
_cell.angle_beta   90.00
_cell.angle_gamma   90.00
#
_symmetry.space_group_name_H-M   'P 1'
#
loop_
_entity.id
_entity.type
_entity.pdbx_description
1 polymer ?
#
loop_
_entity_poly.entity_id
_entity_poly.type
_entity_poly.pdbx_seq_one_letter_code
_entity_poly.pdbx_strand_id
1 'polypeptide(L)'
;SGLFGLLLTLSGCVITNADGTPKESGMIYRFLVKPLGSMITMLVENFNWSYGWAIIAVTIIVRVIILPLGINQSRKTMIQSEKMQFLKPQVDVAQANLKKATTREEQMQAQADMQKIYSENNVSMFGGIGCLPLLIQMPIFSALYFTARYTQGIQNSEFFGFSLGEPSIIFVAIAGIAYLAQGYISTIGIPEEQKKTMKTMLIVSPLMIVFMSMSAPAGVTLYWVVGGVFSCIQTFITNVIMKPKIKAQVEAEMKANPPKTVVTPRKDVTPEQPATTEKKALNSGNKNASGRNAGKQQRK
;
A
#
# COMPACT_ATOMS: atom_id res chain seq x y z
N SER A 1 -8.16 22.59 -7.16
CA SER A 1 -8.33 23.12 -5.79
C SER A 1 -9.43 22.43 -4.97
N GLY A 2 -10.46 21.81 -5.58
CA GLY A 2 -11.50 21.07 -4.83
C GLY A 2 -11.05 19.76 -4.18
N LEU A 3 -10.15 18.99 -4.81
CA LEU A 3 -9.71 17.69 -4.30
C LEU A 3 -8.86 17.80 -3.03
N PHE A 4 -8.03 18.83 -2.92
CA PHE A 4 -7.18 19.06 -1.74
C PHE A 4 -8.00 19.61 -0.56
N GLY A 5 -8.98 20.48 -0.83
CA GLY A 5 -9.97 20.89 0.16
C GLY A 5 -10.84 19.73 0.65
N LEU A 6 -11.23 18.82 -0.25
CA LEU A 6 -11.96 17.59 0.08
C LEU A 6 -11.09 16.61 0.89
N LEU A 7 -9.79 16.50 0.58
CA LEU A 7 -8.84 15.66 1.33
C LEU A 7 -8.58 16.19 2.75
N LEU A 8 -8.56 17.52 2.93
CA LEU A 8 -8.38 18.15 4.24
C LEU A 8 -9.65 18.05 5.10
N THR A 9 -10.85 18.17 4.50
CA THR A 9 -12.12 17.99 5.22
C THR A 9 -12.46 16.51 5.46
N LEU A 10 -12.00 15.59 4.61
CA LEU A 10 -12.12 14.13 4.77
C LEU A 10 -10.96 13.52 5.58
N SER A 11 -10.04 14.31 6.12
CA SER A 11 -8.98 13.82 7.02
C SER A 11 -9.55 13.05 8.23
N GLY A 12 -10.85 13.18 8.51
CA GLY A 12 -11.64 12.10 9.10
C GLY A 12 -11.45 11.89 10.59
N CYS A 13 -10.66 12.72 11.26
CA CYS A 13 -10.45 12.61 12.69
C CYS A 13 -11.65 13.15 13.47
N VAL A 14 -11.96 12.49 14.59
CA VAL A 14 -12.88 13.02 15.60
C VAL A 14 -12.29 14.32 16.15
N ILE A 15 -13.09 15.39 16.11
CA ILE A 15 -12.72 16.67 16.71
C ILE A 15 -12.93 16.55 18.22
N THR A 16 -11.95 16.94 19.03
CA THR A 16 -12.03 16.89 20.49
C THR A 16 -12.18 18.27 21.13
N ASN A 17 -12.74 18.30 22.33
CA ASN A 17 -12.71 19.43 23.26
C ASN A 17 -11.31 19.59 23.88
N ALA A 18 -11.12 20.67 24.64
CA ALA A 18 -9.84 20.95 25.32
C ALA A 18 -9.46 19.88 26.36
N ASP A 19 -10.45 19.15 26.90
CA ASP A 19 -10.29 18.05 27.85
C ASP A 19 -10.04 16.69 27.17
N GLY A 20 -10.00 16.65 25.83
CA GLY A 20 -9.81 15.44 25.04
C GLY A 20 -11.09 14.65 24.75
N THR A 21 -12.25 15.05 25.29
CA THR A 21 -13.54 14.41 24.98
C THR A 21 -13.96 14.69 23.53
N PRO A 22 -14.67 13.76 22.85
CA PRO A 22 -15.14 14.00 21.50
C PRO A 22 -16.19 15.11 21.47
N LYS A 23 -16.08 16.03 20.49
CA LYS A 23 -17.12 17.03 20.23
C LYS A 23 -18.35 16.35 19.64
N GLU A 24 -19.46 16.44 20.35
CA GLU A 24 -20.72 15.87 19.89
C GLU A 24 -21.26 16.49 18.60
N SER A 25 -20.81 17.71 18.25
CA SER A 25 -21.14 18.36 16.98
C SER A 25 -20.32 17.84 15.79
N GLY A 26 -19.23 17.11 16.04
CA GLY A 26 -18.35 16.59 15.00
C GLY A 26 -19.01 15.54 14.13
N MET A 27 -18.83 15.64 12.81
CA MET A 27 -19.43 14.72 11.82
C MET A 27 -19.04 13.26 12.09
N ILE A 28 -17.76 12.99 12.34
CA ILE A 28 -17.23 11.63 12.61
C ILE A 28 -17.83 11.06 13.89
N TYR A 29 -17.98 11.87 14.93
CA TYR A 29 -18.63 11.42 16.15
C TYR A 29 -20.11 11.07 15.93
N ARG A 30 -20.85 11.95 15.26
CA ARG A 30 -22.29 11.79 15.02
C ARG A 30 -22.62 10.60 14.12
N PHE A 31 -21.87 10.41 13.05
CA PHE A 31 -22.20 9.41 12.03
C PHE A 31 -21.44 8.10 12.18
N LEU A 32 -20.29 8.09 12.85
CA LEU A 32 -19.50 6.86 13.04
C LEU A 32 -19.43 6.46 14.52
N VAL A 33 -18.91 7.30 15.42
CA VAL A 33 -18.69 6.90 16.83
C VAL A 33 -19.99 6.54 17.55
N LYS A 34 -20.97 7.45 17.57
CA LYS A 34 -22.21 7.26 18.34
C LYS A 34 -23.03 6.06 17.83
N PRO A 35 -23.26 5.88 16.51
CA PRO A 35 -23.96 4.70 16.01
C PRO A 35 -23.19 3.41 16.29
N LEU A 36 -21.86 3.42 16.15
CA LEU A 36 -21.03 2.24 16.40
C LEU A 36 -21.10 1.79 17.86
N GLY A 37 -20.97 2.73 18.80
CA GLY A 37 -21.15 2.45 20.23
C GLY A 37 -22.55 1.93 20.55
N SER A 38 -23.59 2.56 19.98
CA SER A 38 -24.98 2.12 20.14
C SER A 38 -25.24 0.73 19.58
N MET A 39 -24.61 0.35 18.45
CA MET A 39 -24.73 -1.00 17.91
C MET A 39 -24.07 -2.03 18.82
N ILE A 40 -22.91 -1.71 19.40
CA ILE A 40 -22.23 -2.58 20.34
C ILE A 40 -23.10 -2.79 21.60
N THR A 41 -23.61 -1.71 22.20
CA THR A 41 -24.46 -1.82 23.40
C THR A 41 -25.75 -2.56 23.10
N MET A 42 -26.39 -2.31 21.96
CA MET A 42 -27.58 -3.04 21.53
C MET A 42 -27.33 -4.54 21.40
N LEU A 43 -26.17 -4.96 20.88
CA LEU A 43 -25.83 -6.38 20.78
C LEU A 43 -25.57 -7.01 22.17
N VAL A 44 -24.90 -6.28 23.06
CA VAL A 44 -24.66 -6.72 24.44
C VAL A 44 -25.97 -6.91 25.18
N GLU A 45 -26.88 -5.92 25.13
CA GLU A 45 -28.15 -5.93 25.86
C GLU A 45 -29.14 -6.96 25.29
N ASN A 46 -29.28 -7.05 23.96
CA ASN A 46 -30.27 -7.93 23.35
C ASN A 46 -29.86 -9.41 23.33
N PHE A 47 -28.56 -9.71 23.28
CA PHE A 47 -28.05 -11.09 23.16
C PHE A 47 -27.28 -11.55 24.40
N ASN A 48 -27.18 -10.72 25.44
CA ASN A 48 -26.40 -10.99 26.65
C ASN A 48 -24.93 -11.37 26.33
N TRP A 49 -24.34 -10.70 25.34
CA TRP A 49 -22.98 -10.96 24.89
C TRP A 49 -21.95 -10.16 25.68
N SER A 50 -20.70 -10.65 25.71
CA SER A 50 -19.58 -9.80 26.14
C SER A 50 -19.30 -8.72 25.10
N TYR A 51 -18.74 -7.58 25.55
CA TYR A 51 -18.35 -6.49 24.66
C TYR A 51 -17.35 -6.92 23.58
N GLY A 52 -16.48 -7.90 23.85
CA GLY A 52 -15.57 -8.45 22.85
C GLY A 52 -16.29 -9.15 21.69
N TRP A 53 -17.30 -9.98 21.99
CA TRP A 53 -18.13 -10.62 20.94
C TRP A 53 -18.94 -9.59 20.15
N ALA A 54 -19.48 -8.58 20.83
CA ALA A 54 -20.19 -7.48 20.16
C ALA A 54 -19.27 -6.71 19.20
N ILE A 55 -18.03 -6.39 19.61
CA ILE A 55 -17.02 -5.75 18.73
C ILE A 55 -16.71 -6.63 17.51
N ILE A 56 -16.51 -7.94 17.71
CA ILE A 56 -16.26 -8.89 16.61
C ILE A 56 -17.44 -8.91 15.63
N ALA A 57 -18.66 -9.03 16.13
CA ALA A 57 -19.86 -9.10 15.31
C ALA A 57 -20.09 -7.82 14.50
N VAL A 58 -19.97 -6.64 15.13
CA VAL A 58 -20.08 -5.36 14.44
C VAL A 58 -19.00 -5.23 13.35
N THR A 59 -17.77 -5.65 13.65
CA THR A 59 -16.68 -5.64 12.67
C THR A 59 -16.99 -6.52 11.47
N ILE A 60 -17.50 -7.74 11.69
CA ILE A 60 -17.93 -8.67 10.63
C ILE A 60 -19.02 -8.02 9.78
N ILE A 61 -20.08 -7.48 10.40
CA ILE A 61 -21.21 -6.85 9.70
C ILE A 61 -20.72 -5.72 8.79
N VAL A 62 -19.93 -4.79 9.34
CA VAL A 62 -19.39 -3.65 8.58
C VAL A 62 -18.49 -4.13 7.44
N ARG A 63 -17.63 -5.12 7.69
CA ARG A 63 -16.73 -5.66 6.68
C ARG A 63 -17.50 -6.36 5.56
N VAL A 64 -18.54 -7.14 5.86
CA VAL A 64 -19.37 -7.80 4.85
C VAL A 64 -20.11 -6.77 3.99
N ILE A 65 -20.67 -5.72 4.58
CA ILE A 65 -21.36 -4.64 3.85
C ILE A 65 -20.40 -3.90 2.90
N ILE A 66 -19.18 -3.61 3.35
CA ILE A 66 -18.19 -2.85 2.55
C ILE A 66 -17.39 -3.73 1.58
N LEU A 67 -17.31 -5.05 1.82
CA LEU A 67 -16.55 -5.99 1.00
C LEU A 67 -16.82 -5.87 -0.52
N PRO A 68 -18.07 -5.83 -1.03
CA PRO A 68 -18.31 -5.70 -2.47
C PRO A 68 -17.74 -4.40 -3.04
N LEU A 69 -17.84 -3.29 -2.31
CA LEU A 69 -17.22 -2.01 -2.69
C LEU A 69 -15.70 -2.15 -2.74
N GLY A 70 -15.10 -2.75 -1.71
CA GLY A 70 -13.65 -2.98 -1.62
C GLY A 70 -13.10 -3.85 -2.76
N ILE A 71 -13.81 -4.92 -3.12
CA ILE A 71 -13.46 -5.79 -4.25
C ILE A 71 -13.55 -5.04 -5.58
N ASN A 72 -14.64 -4.29 -5.80
CA ASN A 72 -14.83 -3.49 -7.02
C ASN A 72 -13.77 -2.39 -7.17
N GLN A 73 -13.43 -1.72 -6.07
CA GLN A 73 -12.35 -0.73 -6.04
C GLN A 73 -11.01 -1.41 -6.37
N SER A 74 -10.70 -2.53 -5.71
CA SER A 74 -9.47 -3.30 -5.97
C SER A 74 -9.35 -3.75 -7.42
N ARG A 75 -10.45 -4.17 -8.05
CA ARG A 75 -10.50 -4.51 -9.48
C ARG A 75 -10.08 -3.35 -10.37
N LYS A 76 -10.65 -2.17 -10.15
CA LYS A 76 -10.35 -0.97 -10.95
C LYS A 76 -8.88 -0.56 -10.80
N THR A 77 -8.38 -0.58 -9.57
CA THR A 77 -6.96 -0.29 -9.29
C THR A 77 -6.02 -1.31 -9.94
N MET A 78 -6.37 -2.61 -9.93
CA MET A 78 -5.58 -3.64 -10.62
C MET A 78 -5.56 -3.43 -12.13
N ILE A 79 -6.71 -3.21 -12.78
CA ILE A 79 -6.78 -2.94 -14.22
C ILE A 79 -5.86 -1.78 -14.59
N GLN A 80 -5.92 -0.70 -13.82
CA GLN A 80 -5.09 0.47 -14.05
C GLN A 80 -3.60 0.18 -13.84
N SER A 81 -3.24 -0.57 -12.80
CA SER A 81 -1.85 -0.97 -12.54
C SER A 81 -1.29 -1.90 -13.60
N GLU A 82 -2.11 -2.76 -14.22
CA GLU A 82 -1.69 -3.62 -15.33
C GLU A 82 -1.52 -2.78 -16.61
N LYS A 83 -2.46 -1.88 -16.95
CA LYS A 83 -2.30 -0.95 -18.08
C LYS A 83 -1.03 -0.09 -17.96
N MET A 84 -0.70 0.31 -16.73
CA MET A 84 0.52 1.05 -16.42
C MET A 84 1.80 0.28 -16.80
N GLN A 85 1.81 -1.05 -16.64
CA GLN A 85 2.98 -1.87 -17.00
C GLN A 85 3.26 -1.85 -18.50
N PHE A 86 2.21 -1.78 -19.34
CA PHE A 86 2.39 -1.63 -20.80
C PHE A 86 2.92 -0.25 -21.21
N LEU A 87 2.71 0.78 -20.38
CA LEU A 87 3.26 2.12 -20.60
C LEU A 87 4.68 2.28 -20.05
N LYS A 88 5.11 1.38 -19.15
CA LYS A 88 6.42 1.44 -18.49
C LYS A 88 7.59 1.67 -19.47
N PRO A 89 7.67 1.04 -20.66
CA PRO A 89 8.76 1.30 -21.58
C PRO A 89 8.84 2.76 -22.05
N GLN A 90 7.71 3.41 -22.31
CA GLN A 90 7.67 4.82 -22.70
C GLN A 90 7.97 5.74 -21.51
N VAL A 91 7.46 5.38 -20.33
CA VAL A 91 7.73 6.11 -19.09
C VAL A 91 9.20 6.04 -18.73
N ASP A 92 9.86 4.89 -18.91
CA ASP A 92 11.29 4.71 -18.64
C ASP A 92 12.13 5.61 -19.56
N VAL A 93 11.73 5.80 -20.83
CA VAL A 93 12.38 6.75 -21.76
C VAL A 93 12.19 8.20 -21.28
N ALA A 94 10.96 8.60 -20.93
CA ALA A 94 10.70 9.94 -20.39
C ALA A 94 11.47 10.19 -19.07
N GLN A 95 11.58 9.16 -18.22
CA GLN A 95 12.35 9.22 -16.98
C GLN A 95 13.87 9.30 -17.24
N ALA A 96 14.38 8.62 -18.26
CA ALA A 96 15.77 8.75 -18.69
C ALA A 96 16.07 10.17 -19.23
N ASN A 97 15.14 10.75 -20.01
CA ASN A 97 15.23 12.13 -20.47
C ASN A 97 15.26 13.11 -19.28
N LEU A 98 14.41 12.90 -18.27
CA LEU A 98 14.41 13.72 -17.05
C LEU A 98 15.73 13.64 -16.29
N LYS A 99 16.36 12.46 -16.21
CA LYS A 99 17.67 12.28 -15.55
C LYS A 99 18.82 12.96 -16.31
N LYS A 100 18.72 13.02 -17.64
CA LYS A 100 19.71 13.68 -18.51
C LYS A 100 19.48 15.18 -18.66
N ALA A 101 18.28 15.67 -18.34
CA ALA A 101 17.91 17.07 -18.47
C ALA A 101 18.77 17.96 -17.57
N THR A 102 19.49 18.89 -18.17
CA THR A 102 20.39 19.83 -17.47
C THR A 102 19.71 21.18 -17.21
N THR A 103 18.67 21.50 -17.97
CA THR A 103 17.92 22.76 -17.84
C THR A 103 16.55 22.54 -17.20
N ARG A 104 16.00 23.61 -16.61
CA ARG A 104 14.67 23.59 -15.98
C ARG A 104 13.57 23.36 -17.02
N GLU A 105 13.70 23.95 -18.21
CA GLU A 105 12.80 23.69 -19.34
C GLU A 105 12.76 22.22 -19.73
N GLU A 106 13.92 21.56 -19.85
CA GLU A 106 13.99 20.14 -20.22
C GLU A 106 13.40 19.23 -19.14
N GLN A 107 13.58 19.57 -17.86
CA GLN A 107 12.95 18.85 -16.76
C GLN A 107 11.43 18.99 -16.78
N MET A 108 10.91 20.19 -17.05
CA MET A 108 9.47 20.42 -17.19
C MET A 108 8.90 19.68 -18.39
N GLN A 109 9.62 19.66 -19.51
CA GLN A 109 9.19 18.94 -20.70
C GLN A 109 9.16 17.42 -20.46
N ALA A 110 10.19 16.84 -19.84
CA ALA A 110 10.20 15.41 -19.52
C ALA A 110 9.09 15.02 -18.53
N GLN A 111 8.74 15.89 -17.59
CA GLN A 111 7.59 15.68 -16.70
C GLN A 111 6.25 15.78 -17.47
N ALA A 112 6.13 16.75 -18.38
CA ALA A 112 4.95 16.91 -19.23
C ALA A 112 4.75 15.70 -20.17
N ASP A 113 5.84 15.17 -20.73
CA ASP A 113 5.83 13.96 -21.55
C ASP A 113 5.32 12.75 -20.77
N MET A 114 5.77 12.57 -19.52
CA MET A 114 5.28 11.52 -18.64
C MET A 114 3.76 11.65 -18.38
N GLN A 115 3.28 12.87 -18.12
CA GLN A 115 1.85 13.13 -17.98
C GLN A 115 1.07 12.85 -19.27
N LYS A 116 1.64 13.22 -20.42
CA LYS A 116 1.04 13.03 -21.74
C LYS A 116 0.92 11.55 -22.11
N ILE A 117 1.93 10.74 -21.79
CA ILE A 117 1.88 9.27 -21.96
C ILE A 117 0.66 8.71 -21.24
N TYR A 118 0.42 9.14 -19.99
CA TYR A 118 -0.72 8.68 -19.20
C TYR A 118 -2.07 9.16 -19.78
N SER A 119 -2.20 10.45 -20.08
CA SER A 119 -3.45 11.02 -20.57
C SER A 119 -3.88 10.46 -21.94
N GLU A 120 -2.94 10.34 -22.89
CA GLU A 120 -3.21 9.86 -24.25
C GLU A 120 -3.60 8.38 -24.28
N ASN A 121 -3.16 7.63 -23.26
CA ASN A 121 -3.47 6.21 -23.10
C ASN A 121 -4.63 5.96 -22.12
N ASN A 122 -5.37 7.01 -21.72
CA ASN A 122 -6.50 6.93 -20.79
C ASN A 122 -6.16 6.25 -19.45
N VAL A 123 -4.89 6.33 -19.03
CA VAL A 123 -4.43 5.84 -17.74
C VAL A 123 -4.26 7.05 -16.83
N SER A 124 -4.87 7.04 -15.66
CA SER A 124 -4.64 8.12 -14.70
C SER A 124 -3.28 7.94 -14.02
N MET A 125 -2.53 9.03 -13.84
CA MET A 125 -1.33 9.02 -12.98
C MET A 125 -1.69 8.86 -11.49
N PHE A 126 -2.95 9.17 -11.13
CA PHE A 126 -3.47 9.18 -9.75
C PHE A 126 -4.50 8.09 -9.45
N GLY A 127 -5.05 7.40 -10.45
CA GLY A 127 -6.13 6.42 -10.18
C GLY A 127 -5.67 5.16 -9.42
N GLY A 128 -4.36 5.05 -9.14
CA GLY A 128 -3.77 4.05 -8.23
C GLY A 128 -3.12 4.64 -6.97
N ILE A 129 -3.49 5.85 -6.51
CA ILE A 129 -2.86 6.50 -5.35
C ILE A 129 -2.73 5.52 -4.18
N GLY A 130 -1.50 5.09 -3.89
CA GLY A 130 -1.17 4.10 -2.87
C GLY A 130 -1.45 4.55 -1.44
N CYS A 131 -1.81 5.82 -1.22
CA CYS A 131 -2.27 6.33 0.08
C CYS A 131 -3.79 6.43 0.23
N LEU A 132 -4.57 6.22 -0.84
CA LEU A 132 -6.04 6.28 -0.78
C LEU A 132 -6.63 5.26 0.21
N PRO A 133 -6.12 4.01 0.30
CA PRO A 133 -6.58 3.07 1.33
C PRO A 133 -6.35 3.57 2.76
N LEU A 134 -5.23 4.27 3.01
CA LEU A 134 -4.92 4.83 4.33
C LEU A 134 -5.90 5.96 4.68
N LEU A 135 -6.16 6.87 3.73
CA LEU A 135 -7.09 7.99 3.93
C LEU A 135 -8.52 7.53 4.26
N ILE A 136 -9.00 6.48 3.58
CA ILE A 136 -10.32 5.90 3.87
C ILE A 136 -10.34 5.21 5.25
N GLN A 137 -9.21 4.68 5.71
CA GLN A 137 -9.14 3.96 6.98
C GLN A 137 -9.08 4.89 8.20
N MET A 138 -8.56 6.12 8.06
CA MET A 138 -8.42 7.07 9.17
C MET A 138 -9.76 7.43 9.85
N PRO A 139 -10.85 7.77 9.14
CA PRO A 139 -12.16 7.98 9.77
C PRO A 139 -12.66 6.80 10.59
N ILE A 140 -12.50 5.59 10.05
CA ILE A 140 -12.95 4.36 10.70
C ILE A 140 -12.09 4.09 11.95
N PHE A 141 -10.77 4.25 11.86
CA PHE A 141 -9.88 4.10 12.99
C PHE A 141 -10.20 5.09 14.11
N SER A 142 -10.36 6.37 13.77
CA SER A 142 -10.73 7.41 14.73
C SER A 142 -12.08 7.08 15.39
N ALA A 143 -13.07 6.64 14.60
CA ALA A 143 -14.36 6.25 15.13
C ALA A 143 -14.27 5.10 16.14
N LEU A 144 -13.51 4.05 15.81
CA LEU A 144 -13.31 2.88 16.69
C LEU A 144 -12.54 3.24 17.96
N TYR A 145 -11.50 4.06 17.85
CA TYR A 145 -10.73 4.53 19.00
C TYR A 145 -11.63 5.26 20.01
N PHE A 146 -12.42 6.22 19.54
CA PHE A 146 -13.36 6.95 20.40
C PHE A 146 -14.52 6.07 20.86
N THR A 147 -14.96 5.10 20.08
CA THR A 147 -16.00 4.15 20.52
C THR A 147 -15.49 3.28 21.67
N ALA A 148 -14.31 2.69 21.54
CA ALA A 148 -13.71 1.88 22.59
C ALA A 148 -13.45 2.68 23.87
N ARG A 149 -13.10 3.96 23.73
CA ARG A 149 -12.78 4.84 24.86
C ARG A 149 -13.99 5.53 25.48
N TYR A 150 -15.07 5.82 24.77
CA TYR A 150 -16.17 6.63 25.33
C TYR A 150 -17.51 5.90 25.43
N THR A 151 -17.59 4.67 24.94
CA THR A 151 -18.78 3.83 25.16
C THR A 151 -18.72 3.25 26.57
N GLN A 152 -19.76 3.52 27.36
CA GLN A 152 -19.90 2.99 28.71
C GLN A 152 -19.89 1.46 28.69
N GLY A 153 -19.20 0.86 29.66
CA GLY A 153 -19.06 -0.59 29.82
C GLY A 153 -17.90 -1.22 29.06
N ILE A 154 -17.47 -0.70 27.91
CA ILE A 154 -16.33 -1.27 27.17
C ILE A 154 -15.04 -1.18 27.99
N GLN A 155 -14.73 -0.01 28.56
CA GLN A 155 -13.47 0.23 29.28
C GLN A 155 -13.26 -0.71 30.48
N ASN A 156 -14.35 -1.08 31.16
CA ASN A 156 -14.32 -1.88 32.39
C ASN A 156 -14.57 -3.36 32.13
N SER A 157 -14.66 -3.77 30.86
CA SER A 157 -14.97 -5.15 30.48
C SER A 157 -13.72 -5.90 30.04
N GLU A 158 -13.76 -7.21 30.25
CA GLU A 158 -12.70 -8.12 29.82
C GLU A 158 -13.17 -9.03 28.68
N PHE A 159 -12.22 -9.45 27.86
CA PHE A 159 -12.43 -10.46 26.84
C PHE A 159 -11.29 -11.47 26.89
N PHE A 160 -11.60 -12.73 27.15
CA PHE A 160 -10.61 -13.80 27.41
C PHE A 160 -9.58 -13.44 28.50
N GLY A 161 -9.99 -12.68 29.52
CA GLY A 161 -9.12 -12.23 30.62
C GLY A 161 -8.26 -11.01 30.29
N PHE A 162 -8.48 -10.35 29.15
CA PHE A 162 -7.80 -9.10 28.81
C PHE A 162 -8.77 -7.92 28.89
N SER A 163 -8.40 -6.87 29.62
CA SER A 163 -9.15 -5.62 29.64
C SER A 163 -9.28 -5.04 28.23
N LEU A 164 -10.51 -4.69 27.83
CA LEU A 164 -10.78 -4.06 26.54
C LEU A 164 -10.41 -2.57 26.51
N GLY A 165 -10.30 -1.93 27.68
CA GLY A 165 -9.93 -0.53 27.86
C GLY A 165 -8.43 -0.25 27.81
N GLU A 166 -7.59 -1.27 27.99
CA GLU A 166 -6.13 -1.15 28.09
C GLU A 166 -5.42 -1.84 26.91
N PRO A 167 -4.18 -1.47 26.56
CA PRO A 167 -3.41 -2.15 25.52
C PRO A 167 -3.17 -3.64 25.83
N SER A 168 -3.22 -4.49 24.80
CA SER A 168 -2.96 -5.94 24.92
C SER A 168 -1.90 -6.40 23.91
N ILE A 169 -0.74 -6.83 24.42
CA ILE A 169 0.37 -7.34 23.58
C ILE A 169 -0.04 -8.58 22.78
N ILE A 170 -0.92 -9.43 23.33
CA ILE A 170 -1.40 -10.63 22.62
C ILE A 170 -2.22 -10.24 21.39
N PHE A 171 -3.17 -9.31 21.54
CA PHE A 171 -3.93 -8.84 20.38
C PHE A 171 -3.06 -8.06 19.38
N VAL A 172 -2.07 -7.31 19.86
CA VAL A 172 -1.08 -6.63 19.00
C VAL A 172 -0.32 -7.65 18.14
N ALA A 173 0.17 -8.72 18.76
CA ALA A 173 0.90 -9.78 18.05
C ALA A 173 0.02 -10.47 17.01
N ILE A 174 -1.22 -10.83 17.36
CA ILE A 174 -2.17 -11.47 16.44
C ILE A 174 -2.49 -10.53 15.27
N ALA A 175 -2.76 -9.25 15.53
CA ALA A 175 -3.02 -8.26 14.49
C ALA A 175 -1.79 -8.11 13.56
N GLY A 176 -0.59 -8.00 14.13
CA GLY A 176 0.66 -7.93 13.37
C GLY A 176 0.85 -9.14 12.45
N ILE A 177 0.65 -10.36 12.96
CA ILE A 177 0.73 -11.59 12.17
C ILE A 177 -0.32 -11.59 11.05
N ALA A 178 -1.56 -11.20 11.35
CA ALA A 178 -2.63 -11.15 10.36
C ALA A 178 -2.31 -10.19 9.20
N TYR A 179 -1.80 -8.98 9.49
CA TYR A 179 -1.44 -8.00 8.47
C TYR A 179 -0.15 -8.34 7.73
N LEU A 180 0.81 -9.01 8.38
CA LEU A 180 1.98 -9.58 7.69
C LEU A 180 1.56 -10.69 6.72
N ALA A 181 0.66 -11.59 7.13
CA ALA A 181 0.10 -12.63 6.27
C ALA A 181 -0.66 -12.01 5.09
N GLN A 182 -1.49 -11.00 5.34
CA GLN A 182 -2.17 -10.25 4.29
C GLN A 182 -1.17 -9.63 3.30
N GLY A 183 -0.12 -8.98 3.80
CA GLY A 183 0.96 -8.42 3.00
C GLY A 183 1.63 -9.49 2.13
N TYR A 184 1.95 -10.66 2.69
CA TYR A 184 2.50 -11.79 1.93
C TYR A 184 1.56 -12.26 0.80
N ILE A 185 0.27 -12.46 1.10
CA ILE A 185 -0.75 -12.88 0.11
C ILE A 185 -0.80 -11.88 -1.05
N SER A 186 -0.66 -10.58 -0.77
CA SER A 186 -0.69 -9.54 -1.82
C SER A 186 0.47 -9.64 -2.83
N THR A 187 1.55 -10.35 -2.49
CA THR A 187 2.71 -10.56 -3.38
C THR A 187 2.59 -11.76 -4.31
N ILE A 188 1.60 -12.62 -4.07
CA ILE A 188 1.39 -13.82 -4.88
C ILE A 188 1.03 -13.38 -6.31
N GLY A 189 1.73 -13.95 -7.30
CA GLY A 189 1.53 -13.62 -8.72
C GLY A 189 2.16 -12.30 -9.21
N ILE A 190 3.04 -11.69 -8.41
CA ILE A 190 3.85 -10.53 -8.81
C ILE A 190 5.26 -10.98 -9.24
N PRO A 191 5.84 -10.46 -10.34
CA PRO A 191 7.22 -10.75 -10.74
C PRO A 191 8.25 -10.28 -9.70
N GLU A 192 9.38 -10.99 -9.55
CA GLU A 192 10.41 -10.67 -8.53
C GLU A 192 11.01 -9.26 -8.66
N GLU A 193 11.14 -8.75 -9.89
CA GLU A 193 11.63 -7.40 -10.16
C GLU A 193 10.71 -6.34 -9.54
N GLN A 194 9.39 -6.55 -9.63
CA GLN A 194 8.38 -5.66 -9.04
C GLN A 194 8.24 -5.87 -7.53
N LYS A 195 8.48 -7.09 -7.02
CA LYS A 195 8.44 -7.38 -5.58
C LYS A 195 9.45 -6.56 -4.80
N LYS A 196 10.66 -6.30 -5.33
CA LYS A 196 11.70 -5.55 -4.60
C LYS A 196 11.25 -4.14 -4.21
N THR A 197 10.60 -3.42 -5.12
CA THR A 197 10.04 -2.09 -4.85
C THR A 197 8.86 -2.16 -3.88
N MET A 198 8.06 -3.23 -3.95
CA MET A 198 6.89 -3.41 -3.08
C MET A 198 7.25 -3.89 -1.67
N LYS A 199 8.34 -4.67 -1.48
CA LYS A 199 8.75 -5.26 -0.19
C LYS A 199 8.86 -4.24 0.93
N THR A 200 9.40 -3.05 0.65
CA THR A 200 9.47 -1.96 1.64
C THR A 200 8.08 -1.50 2.04
N MET A 201 7.17 -1.32 1.09
CA MET A 201 5.79 -0.89 1.36
C MET A 201 4.98 -1.95 2.12
N LEU A 202 5.26 -3.24 1.87
CA LEU A 202 4.57 -4.38 2.48
C LEU A 202 4.89 -4.57 3.95
N ILE A 203 6.09 -4.16 4.40
CA ILE A 203 6.50 -4.27 5.80
C ILE A 203 6.07 -3.02 6.58
N VAL A 204 6.07 -1.85 5.96
CA VAL A 204 5.72 -0.58 6.63
C VAL A 204 4.27 -0.56 7.12
N SER A 205 3.30 -1.05 6.33
CA SER A 205 1.89 -0.99 6.73
C SER A 205 1.57 -1.87 7.97
N PRO A 206 2.02 -3.13 8.07
CA PRO A 206 1.87 -3.93 9.28
C PRO A 206 2.61 -3.34 10.49
N LEU A 207 3.80 -2.76 10.30
CA LEU A 207 4.53 -2.09 11.37
C LEU A 207 3.75 -0.90 11.95
N MET A 208 3.09 -0.10 11.09
CA MET A 208 2.24 1.00 11.54
C MET A 208 1.07 0.49 12.39
N ILE A 209 0.41 -0.59 11.97
CA ILE A 209 -0.67 -1.21 12.75
C ILE A 209 -0.16 -1.69 14.11
N VAL A 210 0.98 -2.38 14.14
CA VAL A 210 1.58 -2.84 15.40
C VAL A 210 1.91 -1.67 16.32
N PHE A 211 2.61 -0.65 15.81
CA PHE A 211 2.98 0.53 16.57
C PHE A 211 1.77 1.27 17.15
N MET A 212 0.71 1.46 16.35
CA MET A 212 -0.53 2.08 16.83
C MET A 212 -1.28 1.19 17.82
N SER A 213 -1.23 -0.13 17.66
CA SER A 213 -1.87 -1.09 18.56
C SER A 213 -1.21 -1.12 19.94
N MET A 214 0.08 -0.81 20.04
CA MET A 214 0.80 -0.80 21.32
C MET A 214 0.31 0.29 22.28
N SER A 215 -0.31 1.36 21.77
CA SER A 215 -0.86 2.45 22.57
C SER A 215 -2.39 2.53 22.55
N ALA A 216 -3.05 1.71 21.72
CA ALA A 216 -4.50 1.68 21.61
C ALA A 216 -5.13 0.70 22.62
N PRO A 217 -6.36 0.96 23.09
CA PRO A 217 -7.14 0.00 23.86
C PRO A 217 -7.31 -1.34 23.11
N ALA A 218 -7.30 -2.45 23.83
CA ALA A 218 -7.43 -3.79 23.28
C ALA A 218 -8.72 -3.98 22.45
N GLY A 219 -9.81 -3.28 22.77
CA GLY A 219 -11.02 -3.27 21.95
C GLY A 219 -10.79 -2.75 20.51
N VAL A 220 -9.91 -1.76 20.34
CA VAL A 220 -9.50 -1.24 19.01
C VAL A 220 -8.63 -2.27 18.31
N THR A 221 -7.69 -2.88 19.04
CA THR A 221 -6.79 -3.89 18.48
C THR A 221 -7.54 -5.17 18.08
N LEU A 222 -8.57 -5.55 18.83
CA LEU A 222 -9.45 -6.67 18.50
C LEU A 222 -10.17 -6.45 17.16
N TYR A 223 -10.60 -5.22 16.87
CA TYR A 223 -11.10 -4.87 15.54
C TYR A 223 -10.05 -5.11 14.45
N TRP A 224 -8.78 -4.76 14.68
CA TRP A 224 -7.71 -5.02 13.71
C TRP A 224 -7.41 -6.50 13.54
N VAL A 225 -7.54 -7.32 14.58
CA VAL A 225 -7.44 -8.78 14.46
C VAL A 225 -8.48 -9.31 13.46
N VAL A 226 -9.75 -8.99 13.67
CA VAL A 226 -10.83 -9.41 12.77
C VAL A 226 -10.66 -8.79 11.38
N GLY A 227 -10.31 -7.51 11.32
CA GLY A 227 -10.03 -6.77 10.09
C GLY A 227 -8.90 -7.40 9.28
N GLY A 228 -7.85 -7.88 9.94
CA GLY A 228 -6.72 -8.60 9.32
C GLY A 228 -7.18 -9.89 8.63
N VAL A 229 -8.05 -10.67 9.29
CA VAL A 229 -8.65 -11.88 8.68
C VAL A 229 -9.44 -11.53 7.42
N PHE A 230 -10.32 -10.52 7.47
CA PHE A 230 -11.04 -10.06 6.28
C PHE A 230 -10.10 -9.53 5.20
N SER A 231 -9.04 -8.84 5.59
CA SER A 231 -8.05 -8.32 4.65
C SER A 231 -7.30 -9.45 3.96
N CYS A 232 -6.96 -10.54 4.66
CA CYS A 232 -6.42 -11.76 4.06
C CYS A 232 -7.39 -12.36 3.03
N ILE A 233 -8.66 -12.53 3.41
CA ILE A 233 -9.70 -13.09 2.53
C ILE A 233 -9.88 -12.22 1.28
N GLN A 234 -10.06 -10.90 1.46
CA GLN A 234 -10.21 -9.96 0.36
C GLN A 234 -8.96 -9.94 -0.55
N THR A 235 -7.76 -9.98 0.04
CA THR A 235 -6.50 -9.98 -0.72
C THR A 235 -6.34 -11.28 -1.49
N PHE A 236 -6.75 -12.41 -0.93
CA PHE A 236 -6.76 -13.69 -1.62
C PHE A 236 -7.70 -13.67 -2.83
N ILE A 237 -8.94 -13.20 -2.64
CA ILE A 237 -9.92 -13.06 -3.73
C ILE A 237 -9.37 -12.15 -4.83
N THR A 238 -8.81 -10.99 -4.48
CA THR A 238 -8.35 -10.00 -5.45
C THR A 238 -7.05 -10.40 -6.15
N ASN A 239 -5.99 -10.74 -5.40
CA ASN A 239 -4.67 -11.02 -5.98
C ASN A 239 -4.49 -12.45 -6.50
N VAL A 240 -5.14 -13.46 -5.90
CA VAL A 240 -4.97 -14.85 -6.32
C VAL A 240 -6.03 -15.25 -7.34
N ILE A 241 -7.30 -14.89 -7.11
CA ILE A 241 -8.41 -15.34 -7.96
C ILE A 241 -8.66 -14.36 -9.13
N MET A 242 -8.76 -13.05 -8.86
CA MET A 242 -9.17 -12.07 -9.87
C MET A 242 -8.02 -11.58 -10.74
N LYS A 243 -6.83 -11.37 -10.17
CA LYS A 243 -5.68 -10.77 -10.87
C LYS A 243 -5.27 -11.52 -12.14
N PRO A 244 -5.18 -12.87 -12.19
CA PRO A 244 -4.84 -13.58 -13.43
C PRO A 244 -5.84 -13.30 -14.56
N LYS A 245 -7.15 -13.28 -14.23
CA LYS A 245 -8.22 -12.97 -15.19
C LYS A 245 -8.11 -11.53 -15.68
N ILE A 246 -7.81 -10.59 -14.77
CA ILE A 246 -7.63 -9.17 -15.10
C ILE A 246 -6.41 -8.97 -16.01
N LYS A 247 -5.28 -9.63 -15.71
CA LYS A 247 -4.08 -9.59 -16.55
C LYS A 247 -4.39 -10.04 -17.98
N ALA A 248 -5.05 -11.18 -18.14
CA ALA A 248 -5.43 -11.68 -19.46
C ALA A 248 -6.40 -10.75 -20.20
N GLN A 249 -7.37 -10.15 -19.48
CA GLN A 249 -8.30 -9.16 -20.06
C GLN A 249 -7.58 -7.91 -20.54
N VAL A 250 -6.67 -7.37 -19.72
CA VAL A 250 -5.89 -6.18 -20.08
C VAL A 250 -4.94 -6.49 -21.23
N GLU A 251 -4.26 -7.63 -21.22
CA GLU A 251 -3.39 -8.04 -22.32
C GLU A 251 -4.14 -8.17 -23.66
N ALA A 252 -5.33 -8.77 -23.65
CA ALA A 252 -6.19 -8.83 -24.84
C ALA A 252 -6.62 -7.44 -25.31
N GLU A 253 -6.99 -6.55 -24.39
CA GLU A 253 -7.35 -5.15 -24.69
C GLU A 253 -6.17 -4.38 -25.30
N MET A 254 -4.96 -4.52 -24.72
CA MET A 254 -3.75 -3.85 -25.19
C MET A 254 -3.22 -4.44 -26.50
N LYS A 255 -3.48 -5.72 -26.78
CA LYS A 255 -3.17 -6.33 -28.09
C LYS A 255 -4.12 -5.84 -29.18
N ALA A 256 -5.41 -5.67 -28.86
CA ALA A 256 -6.39 -5.12 -29.79
C ALA A 256 -6.17 -3.61 -30.02
N ASN A 257 -5.80 -2.88 -28.96
CA ASN A 257 -5.55 -1.44 -28.98
C ASN A 257 -4.18 -1.13 -28.35
N PRO A 258 -3.08 -1.22 -29.13
CA PRO A 258 -1.75 -0.93 -28.63
C PRO A 258 -1.65 0.49 -28.05
N PRO A 259 -0.87 0.68 -26.97
CA PRO A 259 -0.70 2.00 -26.38
C PRO A 259 -0.10 2.96 -27.40
N LYS A 260 -0.66 4.17 -27.46
CA LYS A 260 -0.14 5.24 -28.31
C LYS A 260 1.27 5.57 -27.85
N THR A 261 2.21 5.55 -28.79
CA THR A 261 3.59 6.00 -28.57
C THR A 261 3.64 7.51 -28.67
N VAL A 262 3.84 8.19 -27.55
CA VAL A 262 3.74 9.65 -27.48
C VAL A 262 5.11 10.34 -27.40
N VAL A 263 6.15 9.58 -27.03
CA VAL A 263 7.51 10.08 -26.87
C VAL A 263 8.42 9.35 -27.84
N THR A 264 9.13 10.10 -28.68
CA THR A 264 10.22 9.58 -29.50
C THR A 264 11.54 9.69 -28.72
N PRO A 265 12.45 8.70 -28.83
CA PRO A 265 13.78 8.84 -28.23
C PRO A 265 14.47 10.07 -28.80
N ARG A 266 15.00 10.97 -27.95
CA ARG A 266 15.97 11.97 -28.41
C ARG A 266 17.16 11.21 -29.01
N LYS A 267 17.79 11.72 -30.07
CA LYS A 267 18.90 11.05 -30.79
C LYS A 267 20.01 10.50 -29.85
N ASP A 268 20.21 11.13 -28.70
CA ASP A 268 21.23 10.78 -27.70
C ASP A 268 20.77 9.72 -26.67
N VAL A 269 19.63 9.04 -26.91
CA VAL A 269 18.97 8.15 -25.94
C VAL A 269 18.49 6.82 -26.56
N THR A 270 18.93 6.48 -27.76
CA THR A 270 18.72 5.12 -28.30
C THR A 270 19.47 4.12 -27.41
N PRO A 271 18.81 3.13 -26.79
CA PRO A 271 19.51 2.12 -26.01
C PRO A 271 20.40 1.30 -26.94
N GLU A 272 21.69 1.25 -26.65
CA GLU A 272 22.61 0.28 -27.26
C GLU A 272 22.07 -1.12 -26.93
N GLN A 273 21.73 -1.90 -27.97
CA GLN A 273 21.44 -3.33 -27.79
C GLN A 273 22.65 -4.00 -27.14
N PRO A 274 22.48 -5.01 -26.26
CA PRO A 274 23.62 -5.73 -25.73
C PRO A 274 24.30 -6.45 -26.89
N ALA A 275 25.48 -5.97 -27.30
CA ALA A 275 26.29 -6.63 -28.29
C ALA A 275 26.60 -8.06 -27.80
N THR A 276 26.12 -9.05 -28.54
CA THR A 276 26.58 -10.43 -28.44
C THR A 276 28.10 -10.43 -28.50
N THR A 277 28.73 -10.76 -27.37
CA THR A 277 30.18 -10.79 -27.23
C THR A 277 30.71 -11.99 -28.02
N GLU A 278 31.08 -11.77 -29.29
CA GLU A 278 32.01 -12.66 -29.98
C GLU A 278 33.36 -12.57 -29.27
N LYS A 279 33.72 -13.65 -28.56
CA LYS A 279 35.05 -13.83 -27.98
C LYS A 279 36.08 -13.93 -29.11
N LYS A 280 36.77 -12.83 -29.43
CA LYS A 280 38.09 -12.91 -30.08
C LYS A 280 39.13 -13.27 -29.02
N ALA A 281 39.63 -14.50 -29.13
CA ALA A 281 40.74 -15.02 -28.32
C ALA A 281 42.01 -14.17 -28.54
N LEU A 282 42.51 -13.55 -27.48
CA LEU A 282 43.85 -12.97 -27.43
C LEU A 282 44.84 -14.09 -27.13
N ASN A 283 45.59 -14.47 -28.16
CA ASN A 283 46.74 -15.35 -28.09
C ASN A 283 47.96 -14.52 -27.63
N SER A 284 48.45 -14.77 -26.43
CA SER A 284 49.76 -14.27 -25.96
C SER A 284 50.49 -15.43 -25.30
N GLY A 285 51.22 -16.16 -26.15
CA GLY A 285 52.07 -17.28 -25.77
C GLY A 285 53.38 -16.80 -25.15
N ASN A 286 53.54 -17.21 -23.90
CA ASN A 286 54.72 -17.24 -23.05
C ASN A 286 56.05 -17.53 -23.81
N LYS A 287 57.07 -16.68 -23.66
CA LYS A 287 58.47 -17.01 -23.97
C LYS A 287 59.33 -16.86 -22.71
N ASN A 288 59.92 -17.98 -22.30
CA ASN A 288 60.94 -18.13 -21.27
C ASN A 288 62.27 -17.46 -21.63
N ALA A 289 62.95 -16.87 -20.64
CA ALA A 289 64.41 -16.92 -20.37
C ALA A 289 64.77 -15.86 -19.29
N SER A 290 65.04 -16.25 -18.04
CA SER A 290 66.38 -16.57 -17.47
C SER A 290 67.30 -15.35 -17.22
N GLY A 291 67.65 -15.11 -15.94
CA GLY A 291 68.73 -14.21 -15.49
C GLY A 291 68.41 -13.50 -14.17
N ARG A 292 68.56 -14.15 -13.00
CA ARG A 292 69.71 -14.07 -12.05
C ARG A 292 70.04 -12.66 -11.49
N ASN A 293 69.70 -12.49 -10.21
CA ASN A 293 70.44 -11.90 -9.07
C ASN A 293 71.22 -10.56 -9.17
N ALA A 294 71.31 -9.95 -7.98
CA ALA A 294 72.13 -8.79 -7.57
C ALA A 294 71.51 -7.43 -7.94
N GLY A 295 71.21 -6.52 -7.02
CA GLY A 295 71.80 -6.22 -5.73
C GLY A 295 72.05 -4.70 -5.67
N LYS A 296 72.19 -4.17 -4.44
CA LYS A 296 72.70 -2.82 -4.09
C LYS A 296 71.67 -1.67 -4.16
N GLN A 297 71.28 -1.15 -2.99
CA GLN A 297 71.87 0.00 -2.26
C GLN A 297 71.24 1.32 -2.71
N GLN A 298 70.40 1.92 -1.85
CA GLN A 298 70.70 3.01 -0.90
C GLN A 298 70.52 4.43 -1.47
N ARG A 299 69.83 5.23 -0.66
CA ARG A 299 69.93 6.70 -0.46
C ARG A 299 69.59 7.61 -1.64
N LYS A 300 68.55 8.43 -1.45
CA LYS A 300 68.68 9.73 -0.77
C LYS A 300 67.36 10.12 -0.12
#